data_AF-A0A7W8RUS6-F1
#
_entry.id   AF-A0A7W8RUS6-F1
#
_cell.length_a   1.000
_cell.length_b   1.000
_cell.length_c   1.000
_cell.angle_alpha   90.00
_cell.angle_beta   90.00
_cell.angle_gamma   90.00
#
_symmetry.space_group_name_H-M   'P 1'
#
loop_
_entity.id
_entity.type
_entity.pdbx_description
1 polymer ?
#
loop_
_entity_poly.entity_id
_entity_poly.type
_entity_poly.pdbx_seq_one_letter_code
_entity_poly.pdbx_strand_id
1 'polypeptide(L)'
;MSSQLPTGSGPSPRAASSAWRRLILRIVLGIVLLGAALVGYALIYPERMPAPIGDTVENLTGLNAHPVKLQRPPVAPLSAVAVLGRDLFNDPSLSASGKQSCASCHSAAHAFSPPNDLTVQPGGLHMTEAGYRPVPSLAYLYRQAPFSIGPDQGDTDAAPVSLDTQASAALGVQRAQKTAGVAPAAPAMVPQGGLFWDGRASTLQDQALGPLTNPVEMANPDLASVADKLRHSKHIDTLRQLFGPHVVNDPNLLVSEAMFAIGRYEFEDPAFHPFSSKYDAWLEGHARLTQAELRGLRLFNDKDKANCAGCHLSQPTSDGLPPLFTDTQYEALGVPRNRELAQNRNPKFYDMGICGPFRTDMARQTQYCGMFLTPTLRNAAERKTFFHNGVYHDLKQVLDFYNQRNTSPDRIYPSDASGKVQKYDDLPPQYHANVDVADAPFDRKFGDQPAMTDQDIQDIIAFMKTLSDGYKD
;
A
#
# COMPACT_ATOMS: atom_id res chain seq x y z
N MET A 1 8.02 103.86 -36.06
CA MET A 1 7.98 103.48 -34.63
C MET A 1 6.71 102.67 -34.44
N SER A 2 6.82 101.35 -34.49
CA SER A 2 6.83 100.45 -33.32
C SER A 2 5.42 100.02 -32.88
N SER A 3 5.04 98.79 -33.20
CA SER A 3 4.97 97.73 -32.18
C SER A 3 4.77 96.38 -32.88
N GLN A 4 5.74 95.48 -32.68
CA GLN A 4 5.59 94.06 -33.02
C GLN A 4 4.83 93.40 -31.88
N LEU A 5 3.70 92.77 -32.20
CA LEU A 5 3.00 91.87 -31.29
C LEU A 5 3.72 90.52 -31.26
N PRO A 6 3.95 89.90 -30.08
CA PRO A 6 4.57 88.59 -29.99
C PRO A 6 3.56 87.50 -30.34
N THR A 7 3.84 86.72 -31.38
CA THR A 7 3.14 85.47 -31.67
C THR A 7 3.57 84.42 -30.66
N GLY A 8 2.77 84.21 -29.62
CA GLY A 8 2.90 83.08 -28.72
C GLY A 8 2.66 81.78 -29.49
N SER A 9 3.71 80.97 -29.65
CA SER A 9 3.62 79.59 -30.10
C SER A 9 2.97 78.75 -29.01
N GLY A 10 1.64 78.62 -29.05
CA GLY A 10 0.93 77.64 -28.24
C GLY A 10 1.48 76.23 -28.52
N PRO A 11 1.68 75.39 -27.49
CA PRO A 11 2.22 74.05 -27.67
C PRO A 11 1.34 73.25 -28.63
N SER A 12 1.94 72.70 -29.69
CA SER A 12 1.20 71.97 -30.71
C SER A 12 0.41 70.79 -30.10
N PRO A 13 -0.84 70.55 -30.49
CA PRO A 13 -1.67 69.44 -29.98
C PRO A 13 -1.09 68.03 -30.26
N ARG A 14 -0.02 67.92 -31.08
CA ARG A 14 0.71 66.67 -31.33
C ARG A 14 1.65 66.26 -30.20
N ALA A 15 2.12 67.19 -29.36
CA ALA A 15 3.04 66.85 -28.26
C ALA A 15 2.31 66.12 -27.11
N ALA A 16 1.10 66.57 -26.77
CA ALA A 16 0.26 66.00 -25.71
C ALA A 16 -0.21 64.56 -26.02
N SER A 17 -0.50 64.24 -27.29
CA SER A 17 -0.91 62.90 -27.71
C SER A 17 0.22 61.87 -27.64
N SER A 18 1.48 62.30 -27.84
CA SER A 18 2.65 61.41 -27.73
C SER A 18 3.02 61.08 -26.28
N ALA A 19 2.78 62.01 -25.35
CA ALA A 19 3.01 61.81 -23.92
C ALA A 19 1.96 60.86 -23.32
N TRP A 20 0.69 61.04 -23.71
CA TRP A 20 -0.39 60.13 -23.33
C TRP A 20 -0.20 58.71 -23.88
N ARG A 21 0.21 58.55 -25.14
CA ARG A 21 0.54 57.22 -25.70
C ARG A 21 1.69 56.54 -24.95
N ARG A 22 2.75 57.30 -24.61
CA ARG A 22 3.88 56.79 -23.83
C ARG A 22 3.48 56.41 -22.40
N LEU A 23 2.58 57.16 -21.78
CA LEU A 23 2.04 56.83 -20.45
C LEU A 23 1.18 55.56 -20.49
N ILE A 24 0.28 55.43 -21.46
CA ILE A 24 -0.54 54.22 -21.65
C ILE A 24 0.36 53.00 -21.90
N LEU A 25 1.35 53.10 -22.78
CA LEU A 25 2.31 52.02 -23.03
C LEU A 25 3.08 51.60 -21.76
N ARG A 26 3.49 52.56 -20.92
CA ARG A 26 4.15 52.28 -19.63
C ARG A 26 3.22 51.61 -18.63
N ILE A 27 1.95 52.04 -18.55
CA ILE A 27 0.94 51.42 -17.69
C ILE A 27 0.66 50.00 -18.14
N VAL A 28 0.42 49.78 -19.44
CA VAL A 28 0.19 48.45 -20.02
C VAL A 28 1.40 47.54 -19.77
N LEU A 29 2.62 48.02 -20.04
CA LEU A 29 3.83 47.27 -19.75
C LEU A 29 3.96 46.95 -18.26
N GLY A 30 3.64 47.90 -17.38
CA GLY A 30 3.63 47.68 -15.93
C GLY A 30 2.63 46.61 -15.49
N ILE A 31 1.41 46.61 -16.06
CA ILE A 31 0.39 45.59 -15.81
C ILE A 31 0.85 44.22 -16.33
N VAL A 32 1.45 44.16 -17.51
CA VAL A 32 1.98 42.91 -18.09
C VAL A 32 3.11 42.36 -17.24
N LEU A 33 4.06 43.21 -16.81
CA LEU A 33 5.17 42.80 -15.95
C LEU A 33 4.67 42.35 -14.58
N LEU A 34 3.69 43.04 -14.00
CA LEU A 34 3.06 42.63 -12.74
C LEU A 34 2.32 41.29 -12.90
N GLY A 35 1.58 41.11 -13.98
CA GLY A 35 0.90 39.85 -14.30
C GLY A 35 1.90 38.70 -14.48
N ALA A 36 2.98 38.93 -15.22
CA ALA A 36 4.06 37.95 -15.39
C ALA A 36 4.77 37.63 -14.07
N ALA A 37 4.98 38.62 -13.20
CA ALA A 37 5.54 38.42 -11.87
C ALA A 37 4.59 37.61 -10.96
N LEU A 38 3.28 37.87 -11.01
CA LEU A 38 2.28 37.10 -10.27
C LEU A 38 2.16 35.66 -10.76
N VAL A 39 2.22 35.43 -12.08
CA VAL A 39 2.28 34.08 -12.66
C VAL A 39 3.57 33.39 -12.26
N GLY A 40 4.72 34.07 -12.37
CA GLY A 40 6.01 33.55 -11.92
C GLY A 40 5.99 33.18 -10.43
N TYR A 41 5.42 34.03 -9.58
CA TYR A 41 5.24 33.76 -8.16
C TYR A 41 4.33 32.55 -7.92
N ALA A 42 3.20 32.44 -8.61
CA ALA A 42 2.29 31.30 -8.50
C ALA A 42 2.93 29.98 -8.96
N LEU A 43 3.81 30.02 -9.96
CA LEU A 43 4.57 28.85 -10.45
C LEU A 43 5.72 28.44 -9.52
N ILE A 44 6.21 29.35 -8.67
CA ILE A 44 7.28 29.07 -7.70
C ILE A 44 6.69 28.70 -6.33
N TYR A 45 5.58 29.32 -5.94
CA TYR A 45 4.94 29.19 -4.64
C TYR A 45 3.43 28.91 -4.76
N PRO A 46 3.01 27.80 -5.42
CA PRO A 46 1.60 27.47 -5.58
C PRO A 46 0.87 27.33 -4.22
N GLU A 47 1.57 26.90 -3.18
CA GLU A 47 1.06 26.74 -1.82
C GLU A 47 0.65 28.03 -1.12
N ARG A 48 1.09 29.18 -1.66
CA ARG A 48 0.75 30.51 -1.16
C ARG A 48 -0.36 31.17 -1.96
N MET A 49 -0.86 30.50 -3.00
CA MET A 49 -1.94 31.01 -3.84
C MET A 49 -3.31 30.61 -3.29
N PRO A 50 -4.37 31.38 -3.58
CA PRO A 50 -5.74 30.92 -3.37
C PRO A 50 -5.97 29.55 -4.04
N ALA A 51 -6.72 28.66 -3.39
CA ALA A 51 -6.90 27.26 -3.82
C ALA A 51 -7.21 27.10 -5.33
N PRO A 52 -8.13 27.87 -5.95
CA PRO A 52 -8.40 27.71 -7.39
C PRO A 52 -7.19 27.98 -8.30
N ILE A 53 -6.29 28.87 -7.87
CA ILE A 53 -5.07 29.18 -8.61
C ILE A 53 -4.02 28.09 -8.36
N GLY A 54 -3.89 27.62 -7.12
CA GLY A 54 -3.03 26.48 -6.76
C GLY A 54 -3.38 25.24 -7.59
N ASP A 55 -4.66 24.87 -7.62
CA ASP A 55 -5.18 23.74 -8.41
C ASP A 55 -4.87 23.91 -9.89
N THR A 56 -5.02 25.14 -10.42
CA THR A 56 -4.70 25.44 -11.81
C THR A 56 -3.21 25.27 -12.09
N VAL A 57 -2.34 25.70 -11.17
CA VAL A 57 -0.89 25.51 -11.30
C VAL A 57 -0.53 24.04 -11.24
N GLU A 58 -1.09 23.27 -10.30
CA GLU A 58 -0.90 21.82 -10.22
C GLU A 58 -1.32 21.14 -11.53
N ASN A 59 -2.51 21.46 -12.03
CA ASN A 59 -3.03 20.97 -13.30
C ASN A 59 -2.04 21.20 -14.46
N LEU A 60 -1.45 22.38 -14.54
CA LEU A 60 -0.58 22.75 -15.65
C LEU A 60 0.84 22.22 -15.50
N THR A 61 1.34 22.09 -14.27
CA THR A 61 2.78 21.91 -14.01
C THR A 61 3.14 20.62 -13.29
N GLY A 62 2.18 19.96 -12.66
CA GLY A 62 2.39 18.82 -11.78
C GLY A 62 3.01 19.14 -10.43
N LEU A 63 3.16 20.43 -10.08
CA LEU A 63 3.51 20.85 -8.72
C LEU A 63 2.38 20.54 -7.74
N ASN A 64 2.71 20.07 -6.55
CA ASN A 64 1.72 19.92 -5.49
C ASN A 64 1.26 21.31 -5.01
N ALA A 65 -0.04 21.59 -5.10
CA ALA A 65 -0.60 22.84 -4.60
C ALA A 65 -0.66 22.92 -3.06
N HIS A 66 -0.59 21.76 -2.39
CA HIS A 66 -0.73 21.61 -0.94
C HIS A 66 0.38 20.72 -0.37
N PRO A 67 1.65 21.16 -0.41
CA PRO A 67 2.75 20.41 0.16
C PRO A 67 2.57 20.26 1.68
N VAL A 68 2.88 19.07 2.19
CA VAL A 68 2.84 18.71 3.60
C VAL A 68 4.24 18.39 4.10
N LYS A 69 4.42 18.42 5.41
CA LYS A 69 5.64 17.88 6.04
C LYS A 69 5.34 16.47 6.54
N LEU A 70 6.05 15.48 6.01
CA LEU A 70 5.86 14.09 6.41
C LEU A 70 6.63 13.76 7.70
N GLN A 71 5.98 13.06 8.60
CA GLN A 71 6.59 12.50 9.81
C GLN A 71 7.11 11.09 9.52
N ARG A 72 8.43 10.98 9.36
CA ARG A 72 9.11 9.69 9.14
C ARG A 72 9.66 9.13 10.45
N PRO A 73 9.77 7.79 10.59
CA PRO A 73 10.51 7.20 11.68
C PRO A 73 11.93 7.80 11.80
N PRO A 74 12.42 8.06 13.01
CA PRO A 74 13.77 8.58 13.18
C PRO A 74 14.80 7.56 12.72
N VAL A 75 15.80 8.02 11.94
CA VAL A 75 16.94 7.18 11.55
C VAL A 75 17.90 7.10 12.73
N ALA A 76 18.05 5.90 13.28
CA ALA A 76 18.98 5.60 14.37
C ALA A 76 19.83 4.37 14.01
N PRO A 77 21.03 4.22 14.59
CA PRO A 77 21.76 2.96 14.51
C PRO A 77 20.91 1.81 15.06
N LEU A 78 20.99 0.64 14.43
CA LEU A 78 20.32 -0.56 14.90
C LEU A 78 20.73 -0.89 16.34
N SER A 79 19.75 -1.29 17.16
CA SER A 79 20.02 -1.91 18.45
C SER A 79 20.83 -3.18 18.29
N ALA A 80 21.53 -3.62 19.35
CA ALA A 80 22.29 -4.88 19.31
C ALA A 80 21.39 -6.09 18.98
N VAL A 81 20.11 -6.05 19.39
CA VAL A 81 19.09 -7.04 19.05
C VAL A 81 18.75 -7.00 17.56
N ALA A 82 18.53 -5.83 16.98
CA ALA A 82 18.29 -5.70 15.54
C ALA A 82 19.52 -6.05 14.69
N VAL A 83 20.75 -5.82 15.17
CA VAL A 83 21.98 -6.30 14.50
C VAL A 83 22.02 -7.82 14.46
N LEU A 84 21.71 -8.50 15.56
CA LEU A 84 21.56 -9.96 15.57
C LEU A 84 20.44 -10.40 14.62
N GLY A 85 19.31 -9.70 14.61
CA GLY A 85 18.19 -9.95 13.71
C GLY A 85 18.58 -9.90 12.23
N ARG A 86 19.32 -8.86 11.83
CA ARG A 86 19.86 -8.73 10.47
C ARG A 86 20.72 -9.91 10.10
N ASP A 87 21.60 -10.33 11.00
CA ASP A 87 22.52 -11.43 10.72
C ASP A 87 21.75 -12.76 10.58
N LEU A 88 20.76 -13.02 11.45
CA LEU A 88 19.88 -14.19 11.37
C LEU A 88 18.98 -14.18 10.13
N PHE A 89 18.44 -13.02 9.74
CA PHE A 89 17.63 -12.83 8.52
C PHE A 89 18.39 -13.29 7.25
N ASN A 90 19.71 -13.19 7.27
CA ASN A 90 20.59 -13.59 6.19
C ASN A 90 21.21 -15.00 6.38
N ASP A 91 20.95 -15.70 7.49
CA ASP A 91 21.59 -16.98 7.82
C ASP A 91 20.82 -18.18 7.20
N PRO A 92 21.39 -18.87 6.19
CA PRO A 92 20.71 -19.99 5.55
C PRO A 92 20.71 -21.26 6.41
N SER A 93 21.54 -21.34 7.46
CA SER A 93 21.59 -22.50 8.35
C SER A 93 20.28 -22.72 9.11
N LEU A 94 19.46 -21.67 9.24
CA LEU A 94 18.14 -21.74 9.85
C LEU A 94 17.15 -22.60 9.04
N SER A 95 17.35 -22.84 7.74
CA SER A 95 16.49 -23.75 6.96
C SER A 95 17.00 -25.19 6.96
N ALA A 96 16.12 -26.17 6.88
CA ALA A 96 16.46 -27.60 6.86
C ALA A 96 17.42 -27.96 5.72
N SER A 97 17.32 -27.28 4.58
CA SER A 97 18.22 -27.46 3.44
C SER A 97 19.61 -26.85 3.66
N GLY A 98 19.74 -25.90 4.58
CA GLY A 98 20.95 -25.08 4.76
C GLY A 98 21.22 -24.12 3.60
N LYS A 99 20.25 -23.91 2.69
CA LYS A 99 20.40 -23.16 1.43
C LYS A 99 19.50 -21.93 1.32
N GLN A 100 18.59 -21.74 2.26
CA GLN A 100 17.60 -20.67 2.25
C GLN A 100 17.60 -19.90 3.58
N SER A 101 17.58 -18.58 3.49
CA SER A 101 17.34 -17.63 4.58
C SER A 101 16.11 -16.77 4.28
N CYS A 102 15.70 -15.92 5.21
CA CYS A 102 14.63 -14.94 4.99
C CYS A 102 14.93 -14.08 3.75
N ALA A 103 16.18 -13.61 3.62
CA ALA A 103 16.65 -12.79 2.50
C ALA A 103 16.60 -13.48 1.12
N SER A 104 16.50 -14.82 1.09
CA SER A 104 16.37 -15.57 -0.17
C SER A 104 15.02 -15.28 -0.86
N CYS A 105 13.98 -15.03 -0.08
CA CYS A 105 12.63 -14.69 -0.56
C CYS A 105 12.30 -13.20 -0.39
N HIS A 106 12.98 -12.51 0.52
CA HIS A 106 12.76 -11.10 0.86
C HIS A 106 14.02 -10.28 0.63
N SER A 107 14.28 -9.93 -0.63
CA SER A 107 15.52 -9.25 -1.02
C SER A 107 15.44 -7.75 -0.74
N ALA A 108 16.40 -7.22 0.04
CA ALA A 108 16.50 -5.78 0.30
C ALA A 108 16.62 -4.95 -1.01
N ALA A 109 17.25 -5.50 -2.05
CA ALA A 109 17.38 -4.84 -3.35
C ALA A 109 16.06 -4.72 -4.12
N HIS A 110 15.01 -5.45 -3.70
CA HIS A 110 13.69 -5.48 -4.31
C HIS A 110 12.61 -5.12 -3.29
N ALA A 111 12.89 -4.15 -2.41
CA ALA A 111 11.98 -3.70 -1.34
C ALA A 111 11.43 -4.88 -0.51
N PHE A 112 12.31 -5.81 -0.15
CA PHE A 112 11.99 -7.04 0.59
C PHE A 112 10.89 -7.90 -0.03
N SER A 113 10.72 -7.81 -1.36
CA SER A 113 9.98 -8.76 -2.19
C SER A 113 10.94 -9.80 -2.80
N PRO A 114 10.41 -10.86 -3.45
CA PRO A 114 11.23 -11.78 -4.21
C PRO A 114 12.04 -11.10 -5.31
N PRO A 115 13.31 -11.52 -5.54
CA PRO A 115 14.17 -10.96 -6.58
C PRO A 115 13.92 -11.53 -7.98
N ASN A 116 12.81 -12.23 -8.20
CA ASN A 116 12.49 -12.95 -9.43
C ASN A 116 11.00 -12.81 -9.79
N ASP A 117 10.60 -13.44 -10.91
CA ASP A 117 9.24 -13.42 -11.46
C ASP A 117 8.43 -14.69 -11.16
N LEU A 118 8.91 -15.52 -10.23
CA LEU A 118 8.22 -16.75 -9.85
C LEU A 118 6.95 -16.43 -9.08
N THR A 119 5.86 -17.13 -9.46
CA THR A 119 4.57 -17.05 -8.75
C THR A 119 4.71 -17.36 -7.27
N VAL A 120 5.46 -18.41 -6.93
CA VAL A 120 5.76 -18.83 -5.56
C VAL A 120 7.22 -19.24 -5.48
N GLN A 121 7.85 -19.00 -4.34
CA GLN A 121 9.26 -19.33 -4.15
C GLN A 121 9.44 -20.83 -3.86
N PRO A 122 10.53 -21.45 -4.35
CA PRO A 122 10.86 -22.82 -3.98
C PRO A 122 11.42 -22.88 -2.55
N GLY A 123 11.09 -23.95 -1.85
CA GLY A 123 11.59 -24.29 -0.52
C GLY A 123 11.61 -25.79 -0.29
N GLY A 124 11.48 -26.20 0.96
CA GLY A 124 11.58 -27.60 1.34
C GLY A 124 13.03 -28.05 1.58
N LEU A 125 13.17 -29.26 2.12
CA LEU A 125 14.47 -29.87 2.43
C LEU A 125 15.43 -29.89 1.23
N HIS A 126 14.89 -30.02 0.01
CA HIS A 126 15.65 -30.11 -1.23
C HIS A 126 15.54 -28.88 -2.14
N MET A 127 14.86 -27.80 -1.72
CA MET A 127 14.59 -26.61 -2.53
C MET A 127 13.75 -26.90 -3.80
N THR A 128 12.85 -27.88 -3.74
CA THR A 128 12.01 -28.31 -4.86
C THR A 128 10.51 -28.14 -4.62
N GLU A 129 10.11 -27.82 -3.39
CA GLU A 129 8.71 -27.66 -3.04
C GLU A 129 8.24 -26.25 -3.36
N ALA A 130 7.09 -26.11 -4.02
CA ALA A 130 6.53 -24.81 -4.36
C ALA A 130 5.74 -24.24 -3.18
N GLY A 131 5.99 -22.97 -2.84
CA GLY A 131 5.21 -22.24 -1.84
C GLY A 131 3.70 -22.21 -2.13
N TYR A 132 2.91 -21.90 -1.10
CA TYR A 132 1.44 -21.87 -1.21
C TYR A 132 0.88 -20.53 -1.72
N ARG A 133 1.59 -19.43 -1.49
CA ARG A 133 1.19 -18.07 -1.92
C ARG A 133 2.42 -17.32 -2.43
N PRO A 134 2.28 -16.30 -3.30
CA PRO A 134 3.35 -15.37 -3.59
C PRO A 134 3.80 -14.67 -2.31
N VAL A 135 5.10 -14.47 -2.21
CA VAL A 135 5.71 -13.83 -1.06
C VAL A 135 5.36 -12.32 -1.07
N PRO A 136 4.71 -11.80 -0.02
CA PRO A 136 4.46 -10.36 0.11
C PRO A 136 5.78 -9.62 0.40
N SER A 137 5.81 -8.32 0.11
CA SER A 137 6.92 -7.47 0.57
C SER A 137 6.91 -7.39 2.11
N LEU A 138 8.09 -7.33 2.73
CA LEU A 138 8.21 -6.96 4.16
C LEU A 138 8.34 -5.45 4.39
N ALA A 139 8.45 -4.66 3.32
CA ALA A 139 8.53 -3.21 3.45
C ALA A 139 7.24 -2.66 4.08
N TYR A 140 7.40 -1.65 4.92
CA TYR A 140 6.34 -0.88 5.56
C TYR A 140 5.48 -1.63 6.59
N LEU A 141 5.85 -2.85 6.99
CA LEU A 141 5.11 -3.63 8.00
C LEU A 141 5.26 -3.11 9.44
N TYR A 142 6.16 -2.15 9.71
CA TYR A 142 6.39 -1.60 11.05
C TYR A 142 5.15 -0.93 11.68
N ARG A 143 4.18 -0.51 10.86
CA ARG A 143 2.89 0.07 11.29
C ARG A 143 1.74 -0.94 11.30
N GLN A 144 1.97 -2.19 10.89
CA GLN A 144 0.93 -3.21 10.84
C GLN A 144 0.47 -3.55 12.26
N ALA A 145 -0.79 -3.27 12.57
CA ALA A 145 -1.38 -3.62 13.87
C ALA A 145 -1.63 -5.14 13.97
N PRO A 146 -1.74 -5.70 15.18
CA PRO A 146 -2.24 -7.06 15.37
C PRO A 146 -3.64 -7.24 14.75
N PHE A 147 -3.97 -8.49 14.39
CA PHE A 147 -5.27 -8.79 13.81
C PHE A 147 -6.41 -8.45 14.79
N SER A 148 -7.46 -7.81 14.28
CA SER A 148 -8.69 -7.56 15.03
C SER A 148 -9.91 -7.53 14.09
N ILE A 149 -11.11 -7.53 14.67
CA ILE A 149 -12.36 -7.26 13.97
C ILE A 149 -12.98 -6.04 14.63
N GLY A 150 -13.11 -4.97 13.86
CA GLY A 150 -13.53 -3.65 14.34
C GLY A 150 -14.62 -3.04 13.46
N PRO A 151 -15.23 -1.93 13.89
CA PRO A 151 -16.08 -1.13 13.02
C PRO A 151 -15.26 -0.61 11.84
N ASP A 152 -15.85 -0.62 10.65
CA ASP A 152 -15.26 0.05 9.49
C ASP A 152 -15.03 1.55 9.78
N GLN A 153 -13.82 2.02 9.49
CA GLN A 153 -13.40 3.42 9.67
C GLN A 153 -13.55 4.24 8.38
N GLY A 154 -13.99 3.63 7.27
CA GLY A 154 -14.08 4.24 5.95
C GLY A 154 -12.72 4.73 5.44
N ASP A 155 -12.72 5.74 4.55
CA ASP A 155 -11.51 6.33 3.94
C ASP A 155 -10.59 7.09 4.93
N THR A 156 -10.85 7.01 6.24
CA THR A 156 -10.06 7.71 7.25
C THR A 156 -9.04 6.75 7.87
N ASP A 157 -7.74 7.02 7.68
CA ASP A 157 -6.63 6.36 8.38
C ASP A 157 -6.56 6.84 9.84
N ALA A 158 -7.69 6.73 10.56
CA ALA A 158 -7.79 7.03 11.98
C ALA A 158 -7.31 5.82 12.79
N ALA A 159 -6.51 6.07 13.84
CA ALA A 159 -6.17 5.03 14.79
C ALA A 159 -7.44 4.31 15.29
N PRO A 160 -7.38 2.99 15.56
CA PRO A 160 -8.53 2.25 16.07
C PRO A 160 -9.20 3.02 17.21
N VAL A 161 -10.52 3.20 17.13
CA VAL A 161 -11.30 3.97 18.11
C VAL A 161 -10.89 3.52 19.51
N SER A 162 -10.25 4.41 20.28
CA SER A 162 -9.69 4.04 21.58
C SER A 162 -10.80 3.50 22.50
N LEU A 163 -10.44 2.63 23.44
CA LEU A 163 -11.39 2.14 24.44
C LEU A 163 -12.10 3.29 25.17
N ASP A 164 -11.39 4.40 25.40
CA ASP A 164 -11.97 5.61 26.01
C ASP A 164 -12.98 6.30 25.09
N THR A 165 -12.74 6.34 23.78
CA THR A 165 -13.68 6.91 22.80
C THR A 165 -14.90 5.99 22.64
N GLN A 166 -14.72 4.67 22.61
CA GLN A 166 -15.81 3.69 22.62
C GLN A 166 -16.62 3.76 23.93
N ALA A 167 -15.94 3.88 25.07
CA ALA A 167 -16.57 4.06 26.38
C ALA A 167 -17.26 5.43 26.50
N SER A 168 -16.71 6.46 25.87
CA SER A 168 -17.30 7.81 25.83
C SER A 168 -18.58 7.85 25.02
N ALA A 169 -18.65 7.09 23.93
CA ALA A 169 -19.91 6.86 23.20
C ALA A 169 -20.96 6.15 24.08
N ALA A 170 -20.55 5.45 25.13
CA ALA A 170 -21.42 4.82 26.12
C ALA A 170 -21.72 5.69 27.37
N LEU A 171 -21.08 6.86 27.55
CA LEU A 171 -21.24 7.71 28.74
C LEU A 171 -22.65 8.31 28.91
N GLY A 172 -23.46 8.32 27.85
CA GLY A 172 -24.88 8.72 27.88
C GLY A 172 -25.85 7.58 28.22
N VAL A 173 -25.37 6.35 28.31
CA VAL A 173 -26.19 5.16 28.53
C VAL A 173 -26.21 4.87 30.03
N GLN A 174 -27.27 5.33 30.72
CA GLN A 174 -27.45 5.18 32.18
C GLN A 174 -27.27 3.73 32.71
N ARG A 175 -27.44 2.74 31.83
CA ARG A 175 -27.17 1.32 32.07
C ARG A 175 -27.01 0.62 30.72
N ALA A 176 -26.00 -0.22 30.53
CA ALA A 176 -25.94 -1.11 29.38
C ALA A 176 -27.26 -1.90 29.26
N GLN A 177 -28.10 -1.55 28.29
CA GLN A 177 -29.35 -2.24 28.03
C GLN A 177 -29.04 -3.47 27.20
N LYS A 178 -29.08 -4.64 27.82
CA LYS A 178 -29.30 -5.90 27.10
C LYS A 178 -30.73 -5.88 26.57
N THR A 179 -30.96 -5.38 25.36
CA THR A 179 -32.20 -5.66 24.63
C THR A 179 -32.17 -7.12 24.20
N ALA A 180 -32.94 -7.96 24.89
CA ALA A 180 -33.21 -9.30 24.39
C ALA A 180 -33.99 -9.17 23.08
N GLY A 181 -33.39 -9.59 21.96
CA GLY A 181 -34.09 -9.79 20.70
C GLY A 181 -34.02 -8.67 19.65
N VAL A 182 -33.29 -7.58 19.90
CA VAL A 182 -32.99 -6.58 18.85
C VAL A 182 -31.53 -6.16 18.99
N ALA A 183 -30.70 -6.63 18.05
CA ALA A 183 -29.36 -6.08 17.86
C ALA A 183 -29.52 -4.61 17.39
N PRO A 184 -28.76 -3.65 17.95
CA PRO A 184 -28.59 -2.35 17.29
C PRO A 184 -28.20 -2.58 15.83
N ALA A 185 -28.50 -1.64 14.92
CA ALA A 185 -27.87 -1.63 13.60
C ALA A 185 -26.37 -1.44 13.83
N ALA A 186 -25.65 -2.56 13.96
CA ALA A 186 -24.23 -2.55 14.25
C ALA A 186 -23.51 -2.01 13.01
N PRO A 187 -22.49 -1.15 13.17
CA PRO A 187 -21.58 -0.85 12.08
C PRO A 187 -21.05 -2.17 11.49
N ALA A 188 -20.80 -2.18 10.18
CA ALA A 188 -20.18 -3.35 9.54
C ALA A 188 -18.86 -3.65 10.26
N MET A 189 -18.73 -4.90 10.74
CA MET A 189 -17.54 -5.34 11.45
C MET A 189 -16.58 -5.94 10.44
N VAL A 190 -15.45 -5.28 10.22
CA VAL A 190 -14.44 -5.61 9.22
C VAL A 190 -13.19 -6.20 9.90
N PRO A 191 -12.60 -7.26 9.34
CA PRO A 191 -11.27 -7.72 9.75
C PRO A 191 -10.21 -6.68 9.38
N GLN A 192 -9.20 -6.49 10.23
CA GLN A 192 -8.11 -5.56 9.99
C GLN A 192 -6.82 -5.98 10.70
N GLY A 193 -5.69 -5.44 10.26
CA GLY A 193 -4.37 -5.74 10.82
C GLY A 193 -3.91 -7.16 10.53
N GLY A 194 -2.97 -7.68 11.33
CA GLY A 194 -2.35 -8.98 11.16
C GLY A 194 -1.35 -9.04 10.01
N LEU A 195 -0.55 -10.09 9.99
CA LEU A 195 0.50 -10.35 9.00
C LEU A 195 0.18 -11.62 8.20
N PHE A 196 0.88 -11.78 7.07
CA PHE A 196 0.49 -12.65 5.95
C PHE A 196 -0.80 -12.20 5.25
N TRP A 197 -1.11 -12.81 4.11
CA TRP A 197 -2.32 -12.51 3.33
C TRP A 197 -3.65 -12.77 4.07
N ASP A 198 -3.65 -13.54 5.16
CA ASP A 198 -4.86 -13.93 5.93
C ASP A 198 -4.85 -13.46 7.41
N GLY A 199 -3.86 -12.64 7.79
CA GLY A 199 -3.78 -12.05 9.12
C GLY A 199 -3.49 -13.03 10.26
N ARG A 200 -3.01 -14.24 9.95
CA ARG A 200 -2.84 -15.30 10.97
C ARG A 200 -1.70 -15.05 11.97
N ALA A 201 -0.80 -14.09 11.70
CA ALA A 201 0.25 -13.69 12.63
C ALA A 201 -0.02 -12.29 13.18
N SER A 202 0.20 -12.08 14.48
CA SER A 202 -0.12 -10.82 15.16
C SER A 202 1.07 -9.89 15.32
N THR A 203 2.30 -10.41 15.20
CA THR A 203 3.54 -9.65 15.36
C THR A 203 4.58 -10.09 14.33
N LEU A 204 5.58 -9.25 14.07
CA LEU A 204 6.71 -9.60 13.18
C LEU A 204 7.46 -10.85 13.69
N GLN A 205 7.50 -11.05 15.00
CA GLN A 205 8.03 -12.26 15.62
C GLN A 205 7.20 -13.51 15.29
N ASP A 206 5.86 -13.43 15.40
CA ASP A 206 4.96 -14.54 15.01
C ASP A 206 5.09 -14.86 13.52
N GLN A 207 5.24 -13.83 12.69
CA GLN A 207 5.45 -13.97 11.26
C GLN A 207 6.78 -14.66 10.96
N ALA A 208 7.88 -14.26 11.62
CA ALA A 208 9.20 -14.85 11.43
C ALA A 208 9.28 -16.32 11.90
N LEU A 209 8.44 -16.73 12.86
CA LEU A 209 8.33 -18.13 13.31
C LEU A 209 7.73 -19.05 12.24
N GLY A 210 6.75 -18.57 11.47
CA GLY A 210 5.97 -19.39 10.53
C GLY A 210 6.81 -20.15 9.49
N PRO A 211 7.71 -19.47 8.74
CA PRO A 211 8.50 -20.10 7.69
C PRO A 211 9.41 -21.23 8.17
N LEU A 212 9.89 -21.16 9.41
CA LEU A 212 10.89 -22.08 9.96
C LEU A 212 10.48 -23.54 9.81
N THR A 213 9.22 -23.87 10.13
CA THR A 213 8.71 -25.25 10.09
C THR A 213 7.76 -25.52 8.93
N ASN A 214 7.51 -24.53 8.07
CA ASN A 214 6.66 -24.73 6.91
C ASN A 214 7.38 -25.65 5.90
N PRO A 215 6.81 -26.82 5.54
CA PRO A 215 7.48 -27.84 4.72
C PRO A 215 7.79 -27.40 3.29
N VAL A 216 7.11 -26.36 2.78
CA VAL A 216 7.37 -25.79 1.44
C VAL A 216 8.21 -24.51 1.48
N GLU A 217 8.67 -24.10 2.67
CA GLU A 217 9.55 -22.95 2.88
C GLU A 217 10.86 -23.43 3.53
N MET A 218 11.14 -23.10 4.80
CA MET A 218 12.41 -23.46 5.45
C MET A 218 12.43 -24.89 5.99
N ALA A 219 11.28 -25.53 6.12
CA ALA A 219 11.08 -26.98 6.25
C ALA A 219 11.82 -27.70 7.39
N ASN A 220 12.12 -27.00 8.49
CA ASN A 220 12.57 -27.69 9.70
C ASN A 220 11.44 -28.59 10.23
N PRO A 221 11.75 -29.80 10.73
CA PRO A 221 10.72 -30.71 11.21
C PRO A 221 9.99 -30.16 12.44
N ASP A 222 10.68 -29.41 13.30
CA ASP A 222 10.15 -28.78 14.50
C ASP A 222 11.04 -27.61 14.98
N LEU A 223 10.56 -26.85 15.96
CA LEU A 223 11.34 -25.76 16.58
C LEU A 223 12.54 -26.27 17.39
N ALA A 224 12.51 -27.51 17.88
CA ALA A 224 13.64 -28.09 18.61
C ALA A 224 14.88 -28.24 17.71
N SER A 225 14.66 -28.59 16.44
CA SER A 225 15.72 -28.68 15.42
C SER A 225 16.28 -27.31 15.05
N VAL A 226 15.44 -26.28 15.02
CA VAL A 226 15.91 -24.89 14.83
C VAL A 226 16.73 -24.43 16.04
N ALA A 227 16.27 -24.73 17.26
CA ALA A 227 17.01 -24.43 18.48
C ALA A 227 18.39 -25.12 18.48
N ASP A 228 18.48 -26.37 18.04
CA ASP A 228 19.75 -27.09 17.92
C ASP A 228 20.72 -26.40 16.94
N LYS A 229 20.23 -25.95 15.79
CA LYS A 229 21.02 -25.14 14.85
C LYS A 229 21.51 -23.84 15.47
N LEU A 230 20.64 -23.13 16.18
CA LEU A 230 21.01 -21.89 16.88
C LEU A 230 22.08 -22.15 17.95
N ARG A 231 22.01 -23.26 18.71
CA ARG A 231 23.03 -23.65 19.70
C ARG A 231 24.40 -23.90 19.08
N HIS A 232 24.44 -24.40 17.87
CA HIS A 232 25.68 -24.67 17.12
C HIS A 232 26.09 -23.52 16.18
N SER A 233 25.30 -22.44 16.15
CA SER A 233 25.58 -21.28 15.31
C SER A 233 26.65 -20.37 15.92
N LYS A 234 27.26 -19.53 15.08
CA LYS A 234 28.13 -18.45 15.51
C LYS A 234 27.42 -17.38 16.37
N HIS A 235 26.08 -17.41 16.43
CA HIS A 235 25.26 -16.42 17.11
C HIS A 235 24.94 -16.77 18.57
N ILE A 236 25.30 -17.97 19.03
CA ILE A 236 24.87 -18.46 20.35
C ILE A 236 25.37 -17.61 21.51
N ASP A 237 26.60 -17.09 21.43
CA ASP A 237 27.16 -16.24 22.49
C ASP A 237 26.49 -14.86 22.51
N THR A 238 26.18 -14.30 21.34
CA THR A 238 25.39 -13.07 21.22
C THR A 238 23.98 -13.26 21.80
N LEU A 239 23.33 -14.39 21.51
CA LEU A 239 22.01 -14.74 22.08
C LEU A 239 22.08 -14.82 23.61
N ARG A 240 23.09 -15.49 24.19
CA ARG A 240 23.31 -15.53 25.65
C ARG A 240 23.54 -14.16 26.25
N GLN A 241 24.31 -13.30 25.56
CA GLN A 241 24.62 -11.97 26.04
C GLN A 241 23.38 -11.07 26.06
N LEU A 242 22.54 -11.12 25.02
CA LEU A 242 21.38 -10.25 24.88
C LEU A 242 20.18 -10.72 25.71
N PHE A 243 19.93 -12.03 25.76
CA PHE A 243 18.71 -12.60 26.36
C PHE A 243 18.97 -13.39 27.65
N GLY A 244 20.22 -13.41 28.11
CA GLY A 244 20.65 -14.09 29.33
C GLY A 244 21.09 -15.54 29.09
N PRO A 245 21.91 -16.11 30.00
CA PRO A 245 22.54 -17.41 29.79
C PRO A 245 21.54 -18.58 29.76
N HIS A 246 20.34 -18.41 30.31
CA HIS A 246 19.32 -19.45 30.36
C HIS A 246 18.52 -19.60 29.06
N VAL A 247 18.60 -18.62 28.14
CA VAL A 247 17.87 -18.64 26.86
C VAL A 247 18.16 -19.92 26.07
N VAL A 248 19.40 -20.44 26.14
CA VAL A 248 19.85 -21.60 25.36
C VAL A 248 19.33 -22.95 25.89
N ASN A 249 18.83 -22.96 27.13
CA ASN A 249 18.38 -24.17 27.80
C ASN A 249 16.93 -24.53 27.42
N ASP A 250 16.14 -23.55 27.00
CA ASP A 250 14.76 -23.74 26.54
C ASP A 250 14.71 -23.58 25.02
N PRO A 251 14.44 -24.66 24.25
CA PRO A 251 14.33 -24.58 22.80
C PRO A 251 13.32 -23.55 22.29
N ASN A 252 12.16 -23.44 22.94
CA ASN A 252 11.10 -22.54 22.50
C ASN A 252 11.50 -21.08 22.75
N LEU A 253 12.06 -20.80 23.94
CA LEU A 253 12.55 -19.46 24.25
C LEU A 253 13.70 -19.06 23.32
N LEU A 254 14.66 -19.96 23.06
CA LEU A 254 15.78 -19.69 22.15
C LEU A 254 15.32 -19.27 20.75
N VAL A 255 14.39 -20.02 20.17
CA VAL A 255 13.85 -19.71 18.84
C VAL A 255 13.00 -18.44 18.89
N SER A 256 12.18 -18.28 19.94
CA SER A 256 11.35 -17.09 20.15
C SER A 256 12.18 -15.81 20.19
N GLU A 257 13.26 -15.74 20.98
CA GLU A 257 14.13 -14.57 21.08
C GLU A 257 14.95 -14.32 19.80
N ALA A 258 15.35 -15.39 19.10
CA ALA A 258 15.98 -15.26 17.79
C ALA A 258 15.02 -14.64 16.76
N MET A 259 13.75 -15.03 16.75
CA MET A 259 12.73 -14.45 15.85
C MET A 259 12.30 -13.05 16.30
N PHE A 260 12.31 -12.76 17.61
CA PHE A 260 12.16 -11.41 18.13
C PHE A 260 13.27 -10.49 17.58
N ALA A 261 14.51 -10.97 17.55
CA ALA A 261 15.62 -10.22 16.96
C ALA A 261 15.37 -9.90 15.48
N ILE A 262 14.91 -10.87 14.67
CA ILE A 262 14.51 -10.63 13.28
C ILE A 262 13.39 -9.58 13.19
N GLY A 263 12.34 -9.70 14.00
CA GLY A 263 11.26 -8.71 14.03
C GLY A 263 11.74 -7.30 14.43
N ARG A 264 12.75 -7.19 15.31
CA ARG A 264 13.40 -5.91 15.63
C ARG A 264 14.20 -5.35 14.44
N TYR A 265 14.86 -6.20 13.66
CA TYR A 265 15.54 -5.77 12.44
C TYR A 265 14.55 -5.20 11.41
N GLU A 266 13.46 -5.90 11.15
CA GLU A 266 12.40 -5.46 10.23
C GLU A 266 11.72 -4.15 10.69
N PHE A 267 11.63 -3.93 12.00
CA PHE A 267 11.08 -2.71 12.57
C PHE A 267 12.08 -1.54 12.56
N GLU A 268 13.34 -1.77 12.94
CA GLU A 268 14.33 -0.71 13.18
C GLU A 268 15.07 -0.27 11.92
N ASP A 269 15.33 -1.16 10.97
CA ASP A 269 16.15 -0.81 9.80
C ASP A 269 15.35 0.09 8.83
N PRO A 270 15.80 1.34 8.58
CA PRO A 270 15.12 2.26 7.67
C PRO A 270 14.96 1.72 6.25
N ALA A 271 15.74 0.72 5.84
CA ALA A 271 15.56 0.07 4.54
C ALA A 271 14.15 -0.52 4.36
N PHE A 272 13.49 -0.96 5.45
CA PHE A 272 12.11 -1.47 5.37
C PHE A 272 11.06 -0.37 5.23
N HIS A 273 11.37 0.88 5.60
CA HIS A 273 10.42 1.99 5.55
C HIS A 273 11.08 3.32 5.14
N PRO A 274 11.72 3.38 3.97
CA PRO A 274 12.55 4.53 3.60
C PRO A 274 11.73 5.79 3.26
N PHE A 275 10.47 5.65 2.82
CA PHE A 275 9.60 6.77 2.44
C PHE A 275 10.28 7.74 1.47
N SER A 276 10.84 7.15 0.41
CA SER A 276 11.78 7.79 -0.53
C SER A 276 11.28 7.77 -1.97
N SER A 277 9.97 7.61 -2.15
CA SER A 277 9.35 7.55 -3.47
C SER A 277 9.19 8.93 -4.09
N LYS A 278 8.95 8.99 -5.41
CA LYS A 278 8.64 10.24 -6.10
C LYS A 278 7.37 10.89 -5.52
N TYR A 279 6.40 10.08 -5.10
CA TYR A 279 5.19 10.57 -4.48
C TYR A 279 5.45 11.20 -3.11
N ASP A 280 6.35 10.63 -2.30
CA ASP A 280 6.75 11.23 -1.03
C ASP A 280 7.42 12.60 -1.27
N ALA A 281 8.31 12.70 -2.27
CA ALA A 281 8.92 13.97 -2.66
C ALA A 281 7.90 14.97 -3.21
N TRP A 282 6.89 14.53 -3.96
CA TRP A 282 5.80 15.39 -4.44
C TRP A 282 4.90 15.88 -3.31
N LEU A 283 4.56 15.02 -2.35
CA LEU A 283 3.83 15.41 -1.14
C LEU A 283 4.55 16.51 -0.37
N GLU A 284 5.88 16.52 -0.35
CA GLU A 284 6.68 17.56 0.31
C GLU A 284 7.03 18.76 -0.58
N GLY A 285 6.55 18.79 -1.82
CA GLY A 285 6.80 19.89 -2.77
C GLY A 285 8.21 19.88 -3.38
N HIS A 286 8.92 18.76 -3.30
CA HIS A 286 10.27 18.55 -3.82
C HIS A 286 10.29 17.90 -5.21
N ALA A 287 9.17 17.34 -5.68
CA ALA A 287 9.06 16.74 -7.01
C ALA A 287 7.85 17.29 -7.79
N ARG A 288 7.81 17.00 -9.09
CA ARG A 288 6.66 17.26 -9.97
C ARG A 288 6.14 15.95 -10.54
N LEU A 289 4.82 15.75 -10.49
CA LEU A 289 4.19 14.68 -11.23
C LEU A 289 4.11 15.03 -12.71
N THR A 290 4.29 14.05 -13.59
CA THR A 290 3.96 14.22 -15.00
C THR A 290 2.44 14.34 -15.15
N GLN A 291 1.98 14.81 -16.31
CA GLN A 291 0.54 14.90 -16.59
C GLN A 291 -0.16 13.53 -16.53
N ALA A 292 0.53 12.45 -16.91
CA ALA A 292 -0.03 11.09 -16.80
C ALA A 292 -0.11 10.64 -15.33
N GLU A 293 0.94 10.88 -14.54
CA GLU A 293 0.95 10.56 -13.11
C GLU A 293 -0.12 11.35 -12.33
N LEU A 294 -0.33 12.62 -12.66
CA LEU A 294 -1.34 13.46 -12.01
C LEU A 294 -2.77 13.02 -12.37
N ARG A 295 -3.04 12.68 -13.64
CA ARG A 295 -4.32 12.08 -14.03
C ARG A 295 -4.53 10.73 -13.34
N GLY A 296 -3.48 9.92 -13.25
CA GLY A 296 -3.48 8.65 -12.53
C GLY A 296 -3.84 8.80 -11.05
N LEU A 297 -3.23 9.76 -10.34
CA LEU A 297 -3.54 10.06 -8.95
C LEU A 297 -5.02 10.45 -8.77
N ARG A 298 -5.59 11.21 -9.72
CA ARG A 298 -7.01 11.60 -9.64
C ARG A 298 -7.94 10.45 -9.89
N LEU A 299 -7.66 9.64 -10.91
CA LEU A 299 -8.42 8.43 -11.19
C LEU A 299 -8.38 7.47 -9.99
N PHE A 300 -7.20 7.31 -9.38
CA PHE A 300 -6.98 6.50 -8.19
C PHE A 300 -7.88 6.92 -7.01
N ASN A 301 -8.12 8.23 -6.84
CA ASN A 301 -8.97 8.79 -5.79
C ASN A 301 -10.44 9.02 -6.22
N ASP A 302 -10.78 8.79 -7.49
CA ASP A 302 -12.13 9.03 -8.00
C ASP A 302 -13.04 7.85 -7.66
N LYS A 303 -13.91 8.07 -6.67
CA LYS A 303 -14.89 7.11 -6.15
C LYS A 303 -15.89 6.59 -7.19
N ASP A 304 -16.09 7.30 -8.29
CA ASP A 304 -17.04 6.94 -9.34
C ASP A 304 -16.34 6.27 -10.54
N LYS A 305 -15.01 6.19 -10.50
CA LYS A 305 -14.17 5.53 -11.51
C LYS A 305 -13.36 4.36 -10.94
N ALA A 306 -12.11 4.60 -10.57
CA ALA A 306 -11.19 3.53 -10.17
C ALA A 306 -11.32 3.20 -8.68
N ASN A 307 -11.71 4.19 -7.87
CA ASN A 307 -11.97 4.08 -6.43
C ASN A 307 -10.89 3.32 -5.64
N CYS A 308 -9.64 3.37 -6.12
CA CYS A 308 -8.56 2.59 -5.51
C CYS A 308 -8.31 3.05 -4.07
N ALA A 309 -8.46 4.36 -3.83
CA ALA A 309 -8.29 4.99 -2.53
C ALA A 309 -9.35 4.59 -1.48
N GLY A 310 -10.43 3.90 -1.86
CA GLY A 310 -11.40 3.35 -0.89
C GLY A 310 -10.79 2.29 0.01
N CYS A 311 -9.78 1.55 -0.48
CA CYS A 311 -9.01 0.58 0.32
C CYS A 311 -7.51 0.94 0.38
N HIS A 312 -6.96 1.57 -0.66
CA HIS A 312 -5.54 1.91 -0.77
C HIS A 312 -5.29 3.40 -0.49
N LEU A 313 -5.47 3.81 0.77
CA LEU A 313 -5.46 5.20 1.22
C LEU A 313 -4.22 5.99 0.73
N SER A 314 -4.43 7.01 -0.10
CA SER A 314 -3.36 7.80 -0.74
C SER A 314 -2.93 9.04 0.06
N GLN A 315 -3.72 9.45 1.06
CA GLN A 315 -3.48 10.66 1.82
C GLN A 315 -2.60 10.40 3.05
N PRO A 316 -1.73 11.34 3.44
CA PRO A 316 -1.10 11.30 4.76
C PRO A 316 -2.14 11.23 5.87
N THR A 317 -1.79 10.52 6.93
CA THR A 317 -2.57 10.53 8.18
C THR A 317 -2.70 11.93 8.78
N SER A 318 -3.68 12.13 9.65
CA SER A 318 -3.89 13.42 10.34
C SER A 318 -2.72 13.89 11.21
N ASP A 319 -1.90 12.96 11.72
CA ASP A 319 -0.66 13.22 12.45
C ASP A 319 0.56 13.37 11.53
N GLY A 320 0.36 13.32 10.21
CA GLY A 320 1.38 13.62 9.20
C GLY A 320 2.28 12.44 8.83
N LEU A 321 1.97 11.21 9.26
CA LEU A 321 2.66 10.02 8.76
C LEU A 321 2.37 9.83 7.26
N PRO A 322 3.37 9.41 6.46
CA PRO A 322 3.18 9.11 5.05
C PRO A 322 2.09 8.04 4.82
N PRO A 323 1.36 8.13 3.69
CA PRO A 323 0.37 7.13 3.30
C PRO A 323 1.03 5.77 3.08
N LEU A 324 0.42 4.71 3.59
CA LEU A 324 0.86 3.34 3.29
C LEU A 324 0.16 2.73 2.09
N PHE A 325 -0.85 3.39 1.51
CA PHE A 325 -1.65 2.84 0.41
C PHE A 325 -2.30 1.51 0.77
N THR A 326 -2.80 1.43 1.99
CA THR A 326 -3.59 0.32 2.54
C THR A 326 -4.32 0.85 3.77
N ASP A 327 -5.56 0.41 3.95
CA ASP A 327 -6.37 0.54 5.16
C ASP A 327 -6.10 -0.60 6.17
N THR A 328 -5.26 -1.56 5.80
CA THR A 328 -4.98 -2.82 6.51
C THR A 328 -6.20 -3.71 6.73
N GLN A 329 -7.28 -3.49 5.97
CA GLN A 329 -8.50 -4.29 5.98
C GLN A 329 -8.40 -5.46 4.99
N TYR A 330 -9.50 -6.20 4.82
CA TYR A 330 -9.53 -7.44 4.06
C TYR A 330 -10.70 -7.47 3.10
N GLU A 331 -10.41 -7.80 1.84
CA GLU A 331 -11.38 -7.78 0.77
C GLU A 331 -11.51 -9.11 0.03
N ALA A 332 -12.76 -9.44 -0.33
CA ALA A 332 -13.08 -10.60 -1.16
C ALA A 332 -13.29 -10.14 -2.61
N LEU A 333 -12.20 -10.02 -3.36
CA LEU A 333 -12.26 -9.53 -4.74
C LEU A 333 -12.66 -10.60 -5.77
N GLY A 334 -12.52 -11.88 -5.42
CA GLY A 334 -12.86 -13.00 -6.30
C GLY A 334 -11.92 -13.17 -7.50
N VAL A 335 -10.61 -12.94 -7.32
CA VAL A 335 -9.61 -13.17 -8.39
C VAL A 335 -9.66 -14.60 -8.95
N PRO A 336 -9.33 -14.82 -10.23
CA PRO A 336 -9.39 -16.15 -10.83
C PRO A 336 -8.43 -17.14 -10.19
N ARG A 337 -8.78 -18.43 -10.27
CA ARG A 337 -7.98 -19.52 -9.75
C ARG A 337 -6.69 -19.69 -10.53
N ASN A 338 -5.55 -19.56 -9.83
CA ASN A 338 -4.26 -19.92 -10.39
C ASN A 338 -4.07 -21.44 -10.42
N ARG A 339 -4.29 -22.07 -11.57
CA ARG A 339 -4.18 -23.53 -11.75
C ARG A 339 -2.74 -24.05 -11.78
N GLU A 340 -1.74 -23.17 -11.81
CA GLU A 340 -0.33 -23.55 -11.79
C GLU A 340 0.16 -23.88 -10.37
N LEU A 341 -0.52 -23.38 -9.33
CA LEU A 341 -0.18 -23.68 -7.94
C LEU A 341 -0.39 -25.17 -7.61
N ALA A 342 0.58 -25.78 -6.96
CA ALA A 342 0.59 -27.22 -6.66
C ALA A 342 -0.66 -27.68 -5.88
N GLN A 343 -1.09 -26.89 -4.88
CA GLN A 343 -2.28 -27.15 -4.08
C GLN A 343 -3.59 -27.14 -4.91
N ASN A 344 -3.63 -26.36 -5.99
CA ASN A 344 -4.82 -26.22 -6.83
C ASN A 344 -5.04 -27.39 -7.78
N ARG A 345 -4.06 -28.32 -7.87
CA ARG A 345 -4.24 -29.64 -8.52
C ARG A 345 -5.31 -30.48 -7.81
N ASN A 346 -5.52 -30.25 -6.52
CA ASN A 346 -6.69 -30.76 -5.83
C ASN A 346 -7.88 -29.81 -6.10
N PRO A 347 -8.91 -30.23 -6.86
CA PRO A 347 -10.05 -29.36 -7.17
C PRO A 347 -10.94 -29.04 -5.96
N LYS A 348 -10.73 -29.73 -4.83
CA LYS A 348 -11.44 -29.45 -3.56
C LYS A 348 -10.70 -28.46 -2.67
N PHE A 349 -9.44 -28.13 -3.00
CA PHE A 349 -8.67 -27.15 -2.24
C PHE A 349 -9.11 -25.74 -2.63
N TYR A 350 -9.43 -24.93 -1.64
CA TYR A 350 -9.66 -23.49 -1.80
C TYR A 350 -8.89 -22.76 -0.71
N ASP A 351 -8.13 -21.76 -1.11
CA ASP A 351 -7.58 -20.79 -0.19
C ASP A 351 -8.67 -19.73 0.07
N MET A 352 -9.25 -19.76 1.26
CA MET A 352 -10.35 -18.88 1.65
C MET A 352 -9.86 -17.71 2.50
N GLY A 353 -8.55 -17.43 2.50
CA GLY A 353 -7.94 -16.31 3.22
C GLY A 353 -8.14 -16.44 4.72
N ILE A 354 -8.84 -15.46 5.32
CA ILE A 354 -9.14 -15.46 6.76
C ILE A 354 -9.80 -16.77 7.24
N CYS A 355 -10.64 -17.39 6.43
CA CYS A 355 -11.34 -18.63 6.80
C CYS A 355 -10.45 -19.89 6.77
N GLY A 356 -9.22 -19.79 6.28
CA GLY A 356 -8.29 -20.90 6.15
C GLY A 356 -7.94 -21.24 4.70
N PRO A 357 -7.21 -22.35 4.46
CA PRO A 357 -6.87 -23.40 5.44
C PRO A 357 -5.68 -23.07 6.34
N PHE A 358 -4.90 -22.03 6.02
CA PHE A 358 -3.69 -21.66 6.77
C PHE A 358 -3.98 -20.92 8.08
N ARG A 359 -5.20 -20.40 8.22
CA ARG A 359 -5.77 -19.83 9.44
C ARG A 359 -6.90 -20.71 9.95
N THR A 360 -6.99 -20.92 11.27
CA THR A 360 -7.93 -21.90 11.85
C THR A 360 -8.87 -21.33 12.91
N ASP A 361 -8.49 -20.27 13.59
CA ASP A 361 -9.29 -19.55 14.61
C ASP A 361 -10.53 -18.84 14.02
N MET A 362 -10.52 -18.61 12.70
CA MET A 362 -11.55 -17.88 11.95
C MET A 362 -12.40 -18.74 11.01
N ALA A 363 -12.24 -20.06 11.05
CA ALA A 363 -12.89 -20.98 10.11
C ALA A 363 -14.43 -21.00 10.19
N ARG A 364 -15.04 -20.52 11.28
CA ARG A 364 -16.50 -20.49 11.48
C ARG A 364 -17.14 -19.16 11.09
N GLN A 365 -16.33 -18.15 10.81
CA GLN A 365 -16.73 -16.78 10.54
C GLN A 365 -16.89 -16.61 9.04
N THR A 366 -17.87 -17.34 8.50
CA THR A 366 -17.99 -17.58 7.07
C THR A 366 -18.26 -16.34 6.22
N GLN A 367 -18.71 -15.25 6.86
CA GLN A 367 -18.87 -13.95 6.20
C GLN A 367 -17.54 -13.35 5.72
N TYR A 368 -16.40 -13.82 6.25
CA TYR A 368 -15.07 -13.36 5.86
C TYR A 368 -14.33 -14.32 4.91
N CYS A 369 -15.00 -15.39 4.46
CA CYS A 369 -14.36 -16.36 3.57
C CYS A 369 -14.13 -15.74 2.19
N GLY A 370 -12.91 -15.92 1.69
CA GLY A 370 -12.43 -15.32 0.45
C GLY A 370 -11.78 -13.95 0.62
N MET A 371 -11.76 -13.41 1.85
CA MET A 371 -11.12 -12.13 2.13
C MET A 371 -9.62 -12.27 2.41
N PHE A 372 -8.83 -11.41 1.77
CA PHE A 372 -7.39 -11.31 1.94
C PHE A 372 -6.99 -9.86 2.25
N LEU A 373 -5.89 -9.69 2.97
CA LEU A 373 -5.37 -8.39 3.37
C LEU A 373 -5.17 -7.50 2.13
N THR A 374 -5.68 -6.26 2.19
CA THR A 374 -5.36 -5.18 1.25
C THR A 374 -3.88 -4.82 1.42
N PRO A 375 -2.97 -5.18 0.49
CA PRO A 375 -1.55 -4.94 0.69
C PRO A 375 -1.20 -3.47 0.44
N THR A 376 -0.09 -2.99 1.02
CA THR A 376 0.48 -1.69 0.61
C THR A 376 0.81 -1.69 -0.89
N LEU A 377 0.52 -0.56 -1.56
CA LEU A 377 0.93 -0.35 -2.95
C LEU A 377 2.32 0.28 -3.09
N ARG A 378 3.01 0.60 -1.99
CA ARG A 378 4.41 1.04 -2.05
C ARG A 378 5.26 -0.05 -2.68
N ASN A 379 6.11 0.32 -3.64
CA ASN A 379 6.92 -0.60 -4.45
C ASN A 379 6.13 -1.65 -5.26
N ALA A 380 4.80 -1.54 -5.40
CA ALA A 380 4.01 -2.53 -6.13
C ALA A 380 4.39 -2.60 -7.62
N ALA A 381 4.82 -1.49 -8.22
CA ALA A 381 5.26 -1.45 -9.61
C ALA A 381 6.56 -2.22 -9.89
N GLU A 382 7.36 -2.51 -8.85
CA GLU A 382 8.59 -3.30 -8.97
C GLU A 382 8.32 -4.81 -8.99
N ARG A 383 7.13 -5.22 -8.53
CA ARG A 383 6.74 -6.63 -8.42
C ARG A 383 6.45 -7.25 -9.79
N LYS A 384 6.56 -8.58 -9.85
CA LYS A 384 6.32 -9.41 -11.04
C LYS A 384 5.17 -10.39 -10.91
N THR A 385 4.57 -10.45 -9.72
CA THR A 385 3.46 -11.34 -9.40
C THR A 385 2.52 -10.64 -8.43
N PHE A 386 1.22 -10.70 -8.72
CA PHE A 386 0.17 -9.92 -8.05
C PHE A 386 -0.93 -10.82 -7.49
N PHE A 387 -1.62 -10.32 -6.45
CA PHE A 387 -2.60 -11.02 -5.63
C PHE A 387 -2.06 -12.19 -4.80
N HIS A 388 -2.89 -12.71 -3.90
CA HIS A 388 -2.53 -13.75 -2.94
C HIS A 388 -2.22 -15.12 -3.58
N ASN A 389 -2.60 -15.34 -4.84
CA ASN A 389 -2.37 -16.58 -5.58
C ASN A 389 -1.46 -16.39 -6.81
N GLY A 390 -1.04 -15.15 -7.10
CA GLY A 390 -0.09 -14.85 -8.16
C GLY A 390 -0.59 -15.06 -9.58
N VAL A 391 -1.91 -15.01 -9.81
CA VAL A 391 -2.50 -15.26 -11.13
C VAL A 391 -2.13 -14.21 -12.20
N TYR A 392 -1.70 -13.02 -11.77
CA TYR A 392 -1.30 -11.94 -12.68
C TYR A 392 0.17 -11.56 -12.48
N HIS A 393 0.79 -11.11 -13.58
CA HIS A 393 2.23 -10.86 -13.68
C HIS A 393 2.60 -9.43 -14.11
N ASP A 394 1.61 -8.58 -14.38
CA ASP A 394 1.82 -7.15 -14.59
C ASP A 394 0.64 -6.32 -14.07
N LEU A 395 0.87 -5.01 -13.89
CA LEU A 395 -0.15 -4.09 -13.40
C LEU A 395 -1.31 -3.89 -14.39
N LYS A 396 -1.10 -4.12 -15.69
CA LYS A 396 -2.20 -3.99 -16.67
C LYS A 396 -3.20 -5.12 -16.45
N GLN A 397 -2.75 -6.35 -16.26
CA GLN A 397 -3.61 -7.49 -15.94
C GLN A 397 -4.38 -7.27 -14.62
N VAL A 398 -3.73 -6.68 -13.62
CA VAL A 398 -4.37 -6.29 -12.35
C VAL A 398 -5.50 -5.28 -12.60
N LEU A 399 -5.23 -4.19 -13.33
CA LEU A 399 -6.25 -3.17 -13.59
C LEU A 399 -7.33 -3.63 -14.57
N ASP A 400 -6.99 -4.48 -15.55
CA ASP A 400 -7.96 -5.13 -16.42
C ASP A 400 -8.91 -6.00 -15.59
N PHE A 401 -8.41 -6.73 -14.58
CA PHE A 401 -9.26 -7.46 -13.63
C PHE A 401 -10.24 -6.53 -12.93
N TYR A 402 -9.76 -5.48 -12.24
CA TYR A 402 -10.65 -4.53 -11.55
C TYR A 402 -11.72 -3.95 -12.49
N ASN A 403 -11.32 -3.57 -13.70
CA ASN A 403 -12.20 -2.89 -14.65
C ASN A 403 -13.17 -3.81 -15.41
N GLN A 404 -12.81 -5.09 -15.59
CA GLN A 404 -13.53 -6.04 -16.46
C GLN A 404 -14.20 -7.19 -15.72
N ARG A 405 -13.89 -7.44 -14.43
CA ARG A 405 -14.43 -8.58 -13.66
C ARG A 405 -15.94 -8.75 -13.76
N ASN A 406 -16.68 -7.64 -13.72
CA ASN A 406 -18.14 -7.66 -13.77
C ASN A 406 -18.73 -7.29 -15.13
N THR A 407 -18.05 -6.45 -15.91
CA THR A 407 -18.50 -6.00 -17.25
C THR A 407 -18.21 -7.02 -18.35
N SER A 408 -17.11 -7.76 -18.25
CA SER A 408 -16.64 -8.78 -19.22
C SER A 408 -15.99 -9.98 -18.51
N PRO A 409 -16.75 -10.72 -17.67
CA PRO A 409 -16.23 -11.83 -16.87
C PRO A 409 -15.68 -12.98 -17.71
N ASP A 410 -16.09 -13.13 -18.97
CA ASP A 410 -15.56 -14.11 -19.94
C ASP A 410 -14.08 -13.88 -20.28
N ARG A 411 -13.57 -12.67 -20.05
CA ARG A 411 -12.14 -12.34 -20.22
C ARG A 411 -11.31 -12.60 -18.96
N ILE A 412 -11.98 -12.79 -17.83
CA ILE A 412 -11.35 -12.91 -16.51
C ILE A 412 -11.39 -14.35 -16.01
N TYR A 413 -12.51 -15.02 -16.18
CA TYR A 413 -12.74 -16.37 -15.66
C TYR A 413 -12.85 -17.38 -16.81
N PRO A 414 -12.48 -18.65 -16.56
CA PRO A 414 -12.65 -19.71 -17.54
C PRO A 414 -14.13 -20.03 -17.75
N SER A 415 -14.44 -20.59 -18.92
CA SER A 415 -15.73 -21.23 -19.18
C SER A 415 -15.67 -22.73 -18.94
N ASP A 416 -16.79 -23.30 -18.50
CA ASP A 416 -16.97 -24.75 -18.45
C ASP A 416 -17.20 -25.35 -19.85
N ALA A 417 -17.35 -26.68 -19.91
CA ALA A 417 -17.58 -27.40 -21.17
C ALA A 417 -18.86 -27.00 -21.92
N SER A 418 -19.82 -26.35 -21.24
CA SER A 418 -21.03 -25.81 -21.86
C SER A 418 -20.87 -24.39 -22.39
N GLY A 419 -19.69 -23.77 -22.20
CA GLY A 419 -19.41 -22.39 -22.54
C GLY A 419 -19.84 -21.40 -21.46
N LYS A 420 -20.29 -21.86 -20.29
CA LYS A 420 -20.72 -20.99 -19.19
C LYS A 420 -19.51 -20.51 -18.39
N VAL A 421 -19.36 -19.19 -18.27
CA VAL A 421 -18.31 -18.54 -17.47
C VAL A 421 -18.45 -18.93 -15.99
N GLN A 422 -17.35 -19.41 -15.40
CA GLN A 422 -17.27 -19.81 -13.99
C GLN A 422 -16.74 -18.65 -13.15
N LYS A 423 -17.60 -17.69 -12.83
CA LYS A 423 -17.21 -16.56 -11.96
C LYS A 423 -16.71 -17.06 -10.60
N TYR A 424 -15.68 -16.39 -10.08
CA TYR A 424 -15.12 -16.65 -8.75
C TYR A 424 -14.69 -18.11 -8.58
N ASP A 425 -14.02 -18.67 -9.59
CA ASP A 425 -13.62 -20.09 -9.64
C ASP A 425 -12.56 -20.49 -8.61
N ASP A 426 -12.03 -19.53 -7.84
CA ASP A 426 -11.14 -19.76 -6.70
C ASP A 426 -11.84 -19.65 -5.33
N LEU A 427 -13.17 -19.62 -5.29
CA LEU A 427 -13.96 -19.59 -4.06
C LEU A 427 -15.13 -20.59 -4.14
N PRO A 428 -15.44 -21.35 -3.07
CA PRO A 428 -16.62 -22.23 -3.08
C PRO A 428 -17.91 -21.47 -3.36
N PRO A 429 -18.86 -22.02 -4.16
CA PRO A 429 -20.09 -21.32 -4.56
C PRO A 429 -20.91 -20.73 -3.41
N GLN A 430 -20.91 -21.40 -2.25
CA GLN A 430 -21.63 -20.96 -1.05
C GLN A 430 -21.10 -19.65 -0.45
N TYR A 431 -19.89 -19.21 -0.82
CA TYR A 431 -19.28 -17.97 -0.35
C TYR A 431 -19.19 -16.89 -1.43
N HIS A 432 -19.72 -17.13 -2.63
CA HIS A 432 -19.72 -16.13 -3.72
C HIS A 432 -20.46 -14.84 -3.35
N ALA A 433 -21.40 -14.91 -2.41
CA ALA A 433 -22.10 -13.73 -1.89
C ALA A 433 -21.20 -12.80 -1.05
N ASN A 434 -20.02 -13.27 -0.61
CA ASN A 434 -19.05 -12.44 0.09
C ASN A 434 -18.24 -11.55 -0.87
N VAL A 435 -18.23 -11.84 -2.17
CA VAL A 435 -17.42 -11.10 -3.14
C VAL A 435 -17.98 -9.69 -3.30
N ASP A 436 -17.11 -8.69 -3.15
CA ASP A 436 -17.50 -7.29 -3.27
C ASP A 436 -18.00 -6.98 -4.68
N VAL A 437 -19.18 -6.37 -4.77
CA VAL A 437 -19.86 -5.91 -5.99
C VAL A 437 -20.55 -4.56 -5.79
N ALA A 438 -20.27 -3.89 -4.67
CA ALA A 438 -21.04 -2.74 -4.20
C ALA A 438 -20.56 -1.44 -4.83
N ASP A 439 -19.26 -1.17 -4.76
CA ASP A 439 -18.67 0.10 -5.14
C ASP A 439 -17.89 0.01 -6.45
N ALA A 440 -17.58 1.16 -7.04
CA ALA A 440 -16.77 1.22 -8.25
C ALA A 440 -15.38 0.57 -8.01
N PRO A 441 -14.78 -0.07 -9.02
CA PRO A 441 -15.30 -0.31 -10.38
C PRO A 441 -16.21 -1.55 -10.49
N PHE A 442 -16.55 -2.19 -9.37
CA PHE A 442 -17.28 -3.46 -9.32
C PHE A 442 -18.81 -3.31 -9.30
N ASP A 443 -19.32 -2.11 -9.07
CA ASP A 443 -20.74 -1.76 -9.15
C ASP A 443 -21.37 -2.04 -10.52
N ARG A 444 -20.57 -2.01 -11.59
CA ARG A 444 -20.99 -2.22 -12.99
C ARG A 444 -21.45 -3.65 -13.30
N LYS A 445 -22.33 -3.81 -14.27
CA LYS A 445 -22.93 -5.09 -14.66
C LYS A 445 -22.41 -5.58 -16.01
N PHE A 446 -22.70 -6.85 -16.32
CA PHE A 446 -22.29 -7.48 -17.57
C PHE A 446 -22.78 -6.69 -18.79
N GLY A 447 -21.87 -6.34 -19.69
CA GLY A 447 -22.15 -5.55 -20.89
C GLY A 447 -22.14 -4.03 -20.71
N ASP A 448 -22.03 -3.53 -19.47
CA ASP A 448 -21.85 -2.09 -19.24
C ASP A 448 -20.48 -1.62 -19.73
N GLN A 449 -20.38 -0.32 -20.01
CA GLN A 449 -19.08 0.31 -20.26
C GLN A 449 -18.21 0.22 -18.99
N PRO A 450 -16.94 -0.23 -19.09
CA PRO A 450 -16.02 -0.23 -17.94
C PRO A 450 -15.82 1.15 -17.31
N ALA A 451 -15.39 1.20 -16.06
CA ALA A 451 -15.17 2.44 -15.32
C ALA A 451 -14.00 3.27 -15.84
N MET A 452 -13.01 2.57 -16.36
CA MET A 452 -11.77 3.13 -16.85
C MET A 452 -11.60 2.79 -18.34
N THR A 453 -11.06 3.74 -19.09
CA THR A 453 -10.54 3.49 -20.44
C THR A 453 -9.13 2.90 -20.37
N ASP A 454 -8.59 2.41 -21.50
CA ASP A 454 -7.20 1.96 -21.57
C ASP A 454 -6.20 3.09 -21.22
N GLN A 455 -6.53 4.35 -21.55
CA GLN A 455 -5.72 5.50 -21.18
C GLN A 455 -5.78 5.76 -19.67
N ASP A 456 -6.97 5.63 -19.06
CA ASP A 456 -7.12 5.74 -17.60
C ASP A 456 -6.26 4.69 -16.89
N ILE A 457 -6.27 3.44 -17.37
CA ILE A 457 -5.43 2.35 -16.85
C ILE A 457 -3.93 2.71 -16.95
N GLN A 458 -3.48 3.22 -18.09
CA GLN A 458 -2.09 3.63 -18.27
C GLN A 458 -1.68 4.78 -17.35
N ASP A 459 -2.57 5.75 -17.15
CA ASP A 459 -2.33 6.88 -16.26
C ASP A 459 -2.25 6.42 -14.80
N ILE A 460 -3.13 5.51 -14.34
CA ILE A 460 -3.05 4.90 -13.01
C ILE A 460 -1.74 4.13 -12.84
N ILE A 461 -1.32 3.34 -13.82
CA ILE A 461 -0.02 2.64 -13.78
C ILE A 461 1.14 3.64 -13.70
N ALA A 462 1.06 4.77 -14.41
CA ALA A 462 2.05 5.84 -14.31
C ALA A 462 2.12 6.39 -12.88
N PHE A 463 0.96 6.65 -12.26
CA PHE A 463 0.90 7.05 -10.85
C PHE A 463 1.47 5.98 -9.90
N MET A 464 1.11 4.71 -10.05
CA MET A 464 1.61 3.63 -9.19
C MET A 464 3.14 3.51 -9.22
N LYS A 465 3.78 3.79 -10.36
CA LYS A 465 5.26 3.82 -10.47
C LYS A 465 5.91 4.92 -9.64
N THR A 466 5.17 5.96 -9.27
CA THR A 466 5.67 7.03 -8.39
C THR A 466 5.79 6.58 -6.94
N LEU A 467 5.20 5.42 -6.58
CA LEU A 467 5.17 4.85 -5.23
C LEU A 467 6.36 3.91 -4.95
N SER A 468 7.26 3.73 -5.93
CA SER A 468 8.50 2.98 -5.76
C SER A 468 9.56 3.83 -5.08
N ASP A 469 10.25 3.25 -4.09
CA ASP A 469 11.34 3.88 -3.35
C ASP A 469 12.61 4.07 -4.17
N GLY A 470 13.50 4.93 -3.67
CA GLY A 470 14.78 5.23 -4.30
C GLY A 470 14.71 6.29 -5.39
N TYR A 471 13.69 7.16 -5.34
CA TYR A 471 13.60 8.31 -6.23
C TYR A 471 14.81 9.24 -6.05
N LYS A 472 15.35 9.71 -7.18
CA LYS A 472 16.45 10.65 -7.27
C LYS A 472 16.03 11.77 -8.21
N ASP A 473 16.22 13.01 -7.78
CA ASP A 473 15.86 14.22 -8.53
C ASP A 473 16.62 14.41 -9.85
#